data_AF-A0A3A5WAW3-F1
#
_entry.id   AF-A0A3A5WAW3-F1
#
_cell.length_a   1.000
_cell.length_b   1.000
_cell.length_c   1.000
_cell.angle_alpha   90.00
_cell.angle_beta   90.00
_cell.angle_gamma   90.00
#
_symmetry.space_group_name_H-M   'P 1'
#
loop_
_entity.id
_entity.type
_entity.pdbx_description
1 polymer ?
#
loop_
_entity_poly.entity_id
_entity_poly.type
_entity_poly.pdbx_seq_one_letter_code
_entity_poly.pdbx_strand_id
1 'polypeptide(L)'
;MANISDNKVWRIVARINDEIIVKQAVSVEKAMRSVRNAVCQRLCDSAGIEYELGWWKGRRHKDRRDFVDNFLGQPLYVLIDEEVEVELHDVPYEVYTIQQVRLTFRKMTLLSPDNIDAWGYLHWGPGDDEKFMLLGNKLPIPPQMCAGEDFKDEEVIAISDAQTCIENCPKCEQELPFGTIILITEHFRLIPAQCCGEMVWSREPVADENEDWA
;
A
#
# COMPACT_ATOMS: atom_id res chain seq x y z
N MET A 1 40.96 -21.10 21.64
CA MET A 1 40.59 -19.74 21.18
C MET A 1 39.91 -19.91 19.85
N ALA A 2 38.69 -19.39 19.67
CA ALA A 2 38.05 -19.40 18.36
C ALA A 2 38.86 -18.51 17.41
N ASN A 3 39.21 -19.02 16.23
CA ASN A 3 39.83 -18.21 15.18
C ASN A 3 38.77 -17.24 14.65
N ILE A 4 38.83 -15.98 15.08
CA ILE A 4 37.96 -14.92 14.57
C ILE A 4 38.58 -14.44 13.25
N SER A 5 37.79 -14.46 12.18
CA SER A 5 38.18 -13.95 10.87
C SER A 5 38.36 -12.42 10.90
N ASP A 6 39.47 -11.92 10.35
CA ASP A 6 39.71 -10.48 10.16
C ASP A 6 38.78 -9.84 9.09
N ASN A 7 38.07 -10.66 8.32
CA ASN A 7 37.13 -10.17 7.32
C ASN A 7 35.93 -9.50 7.99
N LYS A 8 35.70 -8.25 7.62
CA LYS A 8 34.60 -7.42 8.11
C LYS A 8 33.46 -7.37 7.12
N VAL A 9 32.24 -7.30 7.64
CA VAL A 9 31.00 -7.20 6.85
C VAL A 9 30.09 -6.15 7.46
N TRP A 10 29.21 -5.62 6.62
CA TRP A 10 28.09 -4.82 7.07
C TRP A 10 26.94 -5.73 7.45
N ARG A 11 26.38 -5.54 8.63
CA ARG A 11 25.24 -6.27 9.16
C ARG A 11 24.10 -5.29 9.43
N ILE A 12 22.88 -5.72 9.12
CA ILE A 12 21.67 -4.93 9.33
C ILE A 12 20.60 -5.87 9.88
N VAL A 13 19.93 -5.41 10.92
CA VAL A 13 18.86 -6.11 11.60
C VAL A 13 17.55 -5.39 11.30
N ALA A 14 16.49 -6.16 11.08
CA ALA A 14 15.14 -5.64 11.03
C ALA A 14 14.25 -6.45 11.98
N ARG A 15 13.21 -5.81 12.50
CA ARG A 15 12.22 -6.45 13.36
C ARG A 15 10.84 -6.32 12.77
N ILE A 16 10.12 -7.42 12.67
CA ILE A 16 8.73 -7.46 12.22
C ILE A 16 7.96 -8.34 13.20
N ASN A 17 7.04 -7.75 13.95
CA ASN A 17 6.42 -8.40 15.12
C ASN A 17 7.50 -8.91 16.10
N ASP A 18 7.48 -10.22 16.37
CA ASP A 18 8.44 -10.90 17.23
C ASP A 18 9.59 -11.57 16.44
N GLU A 19 9.65 -11.36 15.13
CA GLU A 19 10.68 -11.94 14.27
C GLU A 19 11.83 -10.97 14.02
N ILE A 20 13.05 -11.46 14.18
CA ILE A 20 14.28 -10.74 13.90
C ILE A 20 14.90 -11.26 12.60
N ILE A 21 15.07 -10.36 11.64
CA ILE A 21 15.69 -10.64 10.35
C ILE A 21 17.08 -10.03 10.34
N VAL A 22 18.11 -10.86 10.15
CA VAL A 22 19.50 -10.40 10.05
C VAL A 22 20.04 -10.68 8.65
N LYS A 23 20.61 -9.66 8.00
CA LYS A 23 21.34 -9.83 6.75
C LYS A 23 22.72 -9.19 6.84
N GLN A 24 23.67 -9.80 6.13
CA GLN A 24 25.05 -9.33 6.08
C GLN A 24 25.61 -9.35 4.66
N ALA A 25 26.47 -8.39 4.35
CA ALA A 25 27.17 -8.31 3.08
C ALA A 25 28.46 -7.50 3.18
N VAL A 26 29.33 -7.64 2.19
CA VAL A 26 30.59 -6.87 2.08
C VAL A 26 30.39 -5.36 1.88
N SER A 27 29.19 -4.90 1.52
CA SER A 27 28.86 -3.48 1.41
C SER A 27 27.50 -3.17 2.03
N VAL A 28 27.38 -1.97 2.61
CA VAL A 28 26.13 -1.46 3.22
C VAL A 28 24.96 -1.58 2.25
N GLU A 29 25.15 -1.16 1.00
CA GLU A 29 24.09 -1.15 -0.01
C GLU A 29 23.56 -2.56 -0.30
N LYS A 30 24.46 -3.56 -0.40
CA LYS A 30 24.07 -4.97 -0.61
C LYS A 30 23.35 -5.52 0.61
N ALA A 31 23.83 -5.20 1.80
CA ALA A 31 23.19 -5.61 3.05
C ALA A 31 21.78 -5.01 3.13
N MET A 32 21.63 -3.68 2.97
CA MET A 32 20.36 -2.94 2.96
C MET A 32 19.37 -3.54 1.95
N ARG A 33 19.81 -3.79 0.72
CA ARG A 33 18.97 -4.43 -0.30
C ARG A 33 18.48 -5.80 0.14
N SER A 34 19.34 -6.60 0.76
CA SER A 34 18.99 -7.96 1.19
C SER A 34 17.97 -7.95 2.33
N VAL A 35 18.15 -7.07 3.33
CA VAL A 35 17.22 -6.98 4.47
C VAL A 35 15.88 -6.38 4.04
N ARG A 36 15.86 -5.33 3.21
CA ARG A 36 14.61 -4.78 2.65
C ARG A 36 13.81 -5.83 1.88
N ASN A 37 14.47 -6.65 1.06
CA ASN A 37 13.81 -7.74 0.35
C ASN A 37 13.18 -8.75 1.32
N ALA A 38 13.90 -9.13 2.37
CA ALA A 38 13.41 -10.07 3.37
C ALA A 38 12.23 -9.50 4.16
N VAL A 39 12.31 -8.23 4.56
CA VAL A 39 11.21 -7.52 5.25
C VAL A 39 9.97 -7.48 4.37
N CYS A 40 10.14 -7.06 3.12
CA CYS A 40 9.06 -6.97 2.15
C CYS A 40 8.39 -8.33 1.91
N GLN A 41 9.18 -9.38 1.68
CA GLN A 41 8.68 -10.74 1.51
C GLN A 41 7.86 -11.17 2.74
N ARG A 42 8.37 -10.93 3.95
CA ARG A 42 7.67 -11.30 5.18
C ARG A 42 6.33 -10.58 5.35
N LEU A 43 6.30 -9.29 5.05
CA LEU A 43 5.07 -8.50 5.04
C LEU A 43 4.07 -9.05 4.01
N CYS A 44 4.51 -9.37 2.79
CA CYS A 44 3.68 -10.00 1.76
C CYS A 44 3.09 -11.33 2.21
N ASP A 45 3.92 -12.21 2.77
CA ASP A 45 3.50 -13.53 3.25
C ASP A 45 2.43 -13.38 4.33
N SER A 46 2.62 -12.45 5.28
CA SER A 46 1.63 -12.17 6.32
C SER A 46 0.29 -11.66 5.77
N ALA A 47 0.33 -10.94 4.65
CA ALA A 47 -0.83 -10.33 4.01
C ALA A 47 -1.48 -11.19 2.92
N GLY A 48 -0.90 -12.34 2.56
CA GLY A 48 -1.34 -13.20 1.47
C GLY A 48 -1.17 -12.56 0.09
N ILE A 49 -0.13 -11.73 -0.09
CA ILE A 49 0.15 -11.06 -1.37
C ILE A 49 1.31 -11.76 -2.07
N GLU A 50 1.22 -11.92 -3.40
CA GLU A 50 2.35 -12.37 -4.20
C GLU A 50 3.46 -11.30 -4.20
N TYR A 51 4.62 -11.67 -3.69
CA TYR A 51 5.78 -10.79 -3.65
C TYR A 51 6.40 -10.61 -5.05
N GLU A 52 6.34 -9.41 -5.62
CA GLU A 52 7.12 -9.10 -6.84
C GLU A 52 8.56 -8.69 -6.45
N LEU A 53 9.54 -9.45 -6.91
CA LEU A 53 10.94 -9.19 -6.60
C LEU A 53 11.39 -7.81 -7.12
N GLY A 54 11.88 -6.97 -6.20
CA GLY A 54 12.45 -5.66 -6.54
C GLY A 54 11.53 -4.47 -6.32
N TRP A 55 10.45 -4.59 -5.54
CA TRP A 55 9.58 -3.44 -5.17
C TRP A 55 10.31 -2.22 -4.61
N TRP A 56 11.48 -2.37 -4.01
CA TRP A 56 12.25 -1.22 -3.51
C TRP A 56 13.08 -0.50 -4.60
N LYS A 57 13.15 -1.04 -5.84
CA LYS A 57 13.93 -0.46 -6.93
C LYS A 57 13.14 0.59 -7.69
N GLY A 58 13.65 1.82 -7.70
CA GLY A 58 13.17 2.91 -8.56
C GLY A 58 12.38 3.98 -7.80
N ARG A 59 12.41 5.22 -8.31
CA ARG A 59 11.77 6.39 -7.68
C ARG A 59 10.25 6.25 -7.51
N ARG A 60 9.61 5.41 -8.34
CA ARG A 60 8.16 5.17 -8.33
C ARG A 60 7.64 4.41 -7.11
N HIS A 61 8.53 3.84 -6.29
CA HIS A 61 8.16 3.05 -5.12
C HIS A 61 8.71 3.64 -3.82
N LYS A 62 8.88 4.98 -3.78
CA LYS A 62 9.38 5.69 -2.59
C LYS A 62 8.56 5.34 -1.36
N ASP A 63 7.24 5.48 -1.41
CA ASP A 63 6.40 5.31 -0.22
C ASP A 63 6.45 3.88 0.33
N ARG A 64 6.54 2.88 -0.55
CA ARG A 64 6.73 1.46 -0.17
C ARG A 64 8.09 1.24 0.49
N ARG A 65 9.14 1.84 -0.06
CA ARG A 65 10.48 1.74 0.50
C ARG A 65 10.53 2.43 1.86
N ASP A 66 9.93 3.61 1.97
CA ASP A 66 9.93 4.39 3.20
C ASP A 66 9.13 3.63 4.29
N PHE A 67 8.03 2.95 3.94
CA PHE A 67 7.33 2.02 4.84
C PHE A 67 8.20 0.84 5.27
N VAL A 68 8.88 0.17 4.33
CA VAL A 68 9.81 -0.93 4.65
C VAL A 68 10.97 -0.44 5.53
N ASP A 69 11.45 0.79 5.31
CA ASP A 69 12.56 1.39 6.02
C ASP A 69 12.29 1.59 7.51
N ASN A 70 11.03 1.75 7.91
CA ASN A 70 10.64 1.86 9.31
C ASN A 70 10.98 0.60 10.13
N PHE A 71 11.15 -0.57 9.51
CA PHE A 71 11.45 -1.81 10.23
C PHE A 71 12.95 -2.08 10.41
N LEU A 72 13.82 -1.27 9.80
CA LEU A 72 15.27 -1.50 9.79
C LEU A 72 15.98 -0.75 10.91
N GLY A 73 16.86 -1.45 11.60
CA GLY A 73 17.85 -0.85 12.49
C GLY A 73 19.05 -0.28 11.74
N GLN A 74 19.96 0.33 12.51
CA GLN A 74 21.17 0.94 11.98
C GLN A 74 22.16 -0.11 11.44
N PRO A 75 22.82 0.17 10.30
CA PRO A 75 23.89 -0.68 9.79
C PRO A 75 25.12 -0.65 10.71
N LEU A 76 25.63 -1.82 11.08
CA LEU A 76 26.87 -1.95 11.84
C LEU A 76 27.95 -2.66 11.02
N TYR A 77 29.21 -2.28 11.26
CA TYR A 77 30.37 -2.92 10.66
C TYR A 77 30.99 -3.89 11.67
N VAL A 78 30.85 -5.19 11.40
CA VAL A 78 31.14 -6.28 12.35
C VAL A 78 32.06 -7.32 11.72
N LEU A 79 32.71 -8.13 12.54
CA LEU A 79 33.48 -9.29 12.06
C LEU A 79 32.52 -10.42 11.68
N ILE A 80 32.91 -11.26 10.71
CA ILE A 80 32.04 -12.34 10.20
C ILE A 80 31.56 -13.29 11.31
N ASP A 81 32.42 -13.56 12.29
CA ASP A 81 32.19 -14.55 13.34
C ASP A 81 31.61 -13.97 14.65
N GLU A 82 31.31 -12.67 14.69
CA GLU A 82 30.70 -12.03 15.87
C GLU A 82 29.20 -12.34 15.96
N GLU A 83 28.73 -12.65 17.17
CA GLU A 83 27.31 -12.83 17.47
C GLU A 83 26.51 -11.54 17.24
N VAL A 84 25.20 -11.70 17.03
CA VAL A 84 24.30 -10.58 16.76
C VAL A 84 23.77 -10.02 18.07
N GLU A 85 24.30 -8.87 18.49
CA GLU A 85 23.72 -8.09 19.57
C GLU A 85 22.68 -7.12 18.99
N VAL A 86 21.40 -7.53 19.02
CA VAL A 86 20.28 -6.75 18.45
C VAL A 86 20.18 -5.35 19.07
N GLU A 87 20.53 -5.22 20.34
CA GLU A 87 20.52 -3.95 21.08
C GLU A 87 21.46 -2.89 20.47
N LEU A 88 22.55 -3.30 19.84
CA LEU A 88 23.47 -2.37 19.18
C LEU A 88 22.92 -1.80 17.87
N HIS A 89 21.90 -2.43 17.29
CA HIS A 89 21.35 -2.06 16.00
C HIS A 89 20.21 -1.03 16.08
N ASP A 90 19.87 -0.49 17.27
CA ASP A 90 18.79 0.49 17.46
C ASP A 90 17.53 0.12 16.63
N VAL A 91 17.08 -1.13 16.76
CA VAL A 91 16.02 -1.66 15.88
C VAL A 91 14.67 -1.13 16.32
N PRO A 92 13.95 -0.38 15.46
CA PRO A 92 12.63 0.15 15.78
C PRO A 92 11.61 -0.98 15.99
N TYR A 93 10.63 -0.71 16.85
CA TYR A 93 9.46 -1.58 17.02
C TYR A 93 8.26 -0.96 16.33
N GLU A 94 8.01 -1.40 15.10
CA GLU A 94 6.91 -0.91 14.28
C GLU A 94 5.69 -1.81 14.39
N VAL A 95 4.56 -1.20 14.73
CA VAL A 95 3.25 -1.87 14.74
C VAL A 95 2.57 -1.63 13.40
N TYR A 96 2.11 -2.70 12.78
CA TYR A 96 1.39 -2.64 11.51
C TYR A 96 0.18 -3.56 11.53
N THR A 97 -0.83 -3.23 10.72
CA THR A 97 -1.94 -4.14 10.44
C THR A 97 -1.75 -4.82 9.09
N ILE A 98 -2.34 -6.00 8.92
CA ILE A 98 -2.40 -6.67 7.61
C ILE A 98 -3.00 -5.75 6.54
N GLN A 99 -3.95 -4.90 6.92
CA GLN A 99 -4.60 -3.94 6.03
C GLN A 99 -3.62 -2.87 5.53
N GLN A 100 -2.80 -2.29 6.42
CA GLN A 100 -1.78 -1.31 6.03
C GLN A 100 -0.80 -1.91 5.02
N VAL A 101 -0.32 -3.13 5.26
CA VAL A 101 0.55 -3.84 4.32
C VAL A 101 -0.14 -4.02 2.97
N ARG A 102 -1.39 -4.46 2.98
CA ARG A 102 -2.16 -4.67 1.74
C ARG A 102 -2.32 -3.38 0.93
N LEU A 103 -2.59 -2.25 1.58
CA LEU A 103 -2.71 -0.96 0.94
C LEU A 103 -1.36 -0.43 0.41
N THR A 104 -0.28 -0.55 1.18
CA THR A 104 1.04 -0.08 0.77
C THR A 104 1.56 -0.80 -0.47
N PHE A 105 1.36 -2.12 -0.55
CA PHE A 105 2.02 -2.94 -1.56
C PHE A 105 1.19 -3.22 -2.81
N ARG A 106 -0.15 -3.07 -2.77
CA ARG A 106 -0.96 -3.25 -3.98
C ARG A 106 -0.89 -2.05 -4.93
N LYS A 107 -1.09 -2.36 -6.22
CA LYS A 107 -1.41 -1.38 -7.25
C LYS A 107 -2.94 -1.39 -7.36
N MET A 108 -3.63 -0.27 -7.13
CA MET A 108 -5.10 -0.23 -7.29
C MET A 108 -5.57 -0.53 -8.72
N THR A 109 -4.67 -0.51 -9.69
CA THR A 109 -4.92 -1.00 -11.06
C THR A 109 -5.18 -2.52 -11.15
N LEU A 110 -5.10 -3.26 -10.04
CA LEU A 110 -5.42 -4.69 -9.97
C LEU A 110 -6.71 -5.00 -9.20
N LEU A 111 -7.45 -3.97 -8.74
CA LEU A 111 -8.76 -4.17 -8.13
C LEU A 111 -9.81 -4.31 -9.22
N SER A 112 -10.59 -5.39 -9.19
CA SER A 112 -11.80 -5.50 -10.00
C SER A 112 -12.99 -4.91 -9.23
N PRO A 113 -14.04 -4.46 -9.93
CA PRO A 113 -15.30 -4.05 -9.31
C PRO A 113 -15.84 -5.06 -8.28
N ASP A 114 -15.68 -6.35 -8.56
CA ASP A 114 -16.16 -7.45 -7.70
C ASP A 114 -15.47 -7.52 -6.34
N ASN A 115 -14.34 -6.83 -6.17
CA ASN A 115 -13.69 -6.73 -4.88
C ASN A 115 -14.38 -5.74 -3.95
N ILE A 116 -15.30 -4.89 -4.42
CA ILE A 116 -15.99 -3.90 -3.59
C ILE A 116 -17.46 -4.28 -3.48
N ASP A 117 -17.94 -4.47 -2.25
CA ASP A 117 -19.34 -4.79 -2.00
C ASP A 117 -20.24 -3.55 -1.91
N ALA A 118 -21.54 -3.79 -1.83
CA ALA A 118 -22.57 -2.75 -1.71
C ALA A 118 -22.52 -1.95 -0.40
N TRP A 119 -21.69 -2.36 0.56
CA TRP A 119 -21.50 -1.69 1.85
C TRP A 119 -20.21 -0.88 1.90
N GLY A 120 -19.44 -0.86 0.80
CA GLY A 120 -18.16 -0.17 0.73
C GLY A 120 -17.01 -0.91 1.38
N TYR A 121 -17.13 -2.22 1.56
CA TYR A 121 -15.99 -3.05 1.94
C TYR A 121 -15.24 -3.51 0.71
N LEU A 122 -13.93 -3.35 0.75
CA LEU A 122 -12.99 -4.02 -0.12
C LEU A 122 -12.71 -5.43 0.43
N HIS A 123 -13.09 -6.45 -0.32
CA HIS A 123 -12.90 -7.87 -0.02
C HIS A 123 -11.68 -8.43 -0.73
N TRP A 124 -10.94 -9.25 0.01
CA TRP A 124 -9.69 -9.90 -0.41
C TRP A 124 -9.87 -11.42 -0.51
N GLY A 125 -10.99 -11.93 -0.01
CA GLY A 125 -11.39 -13.33 0.03
C GLY A 125 -12.76 -13.47 0.69
N PRO A 126 -13.24 -14.70 0.95
CA PRO A 126 -14.58 -14.95 1.49
C PRO A 126 -14.72 -14.69 3.00
N GLY A 127 -13.62 -14.47 3.74
CA GLY A 127 -13.64 -14.27 5.19
C GLY A 127 -13.99 -12.85 5.65
N ASP A 128 -14.57 -12.72 6.85
CA ASP A 128 -14.86 -11.41 7.47
C ASP A 128 -13.60 -10.66 7.93
N ASP A 129 -12.49 -11.37 8.15
CA ASP A 129 -11.15 -10.83 8.37
C ASP A 129 -10.46 -10.43 7.04
N GLU A 130 -11.08 -10.80 5.93
CA GLU A 130 -10.64 -10.49 4.57
C GLU A 130 -11.50 -9.40 3.94
N LYS A 131 -12.05 -8.49 4.76
CA LYS A 131 -12.74 -7.28 4.29
C LYS A 131 -12.26 -6.02 4.99
N PHE A 132 -12.36 -4.89 4.29
CA PHE A 132 -11.85 -3.61 4.75
C PHE A 132 -12.78 -2.47 4.37
N MET A 133 -13.27 -1.71 5.36
CA MET A 133 -14.16 -0.58 5.12
C MET A 133 -13.40 0.52 4.38
N LEU A 134 -13.91 0.95 3.23
CA LEU A 134 -13.29 2.02 2.44
C LEU A 134 -13.59 3.40 3.00
N LEU A 135 -14.75 3.60 3.65
CA LEU A 135 -15.09 4.86 4.30
C LEU A 135 -14.04 5.24 5.36
N GLY A 136 -13.57 6.50 5.30
CA GLY A 136 -12.52 7.04 6.17
C GLY A 136 -11.11 6.61 5.80
N ASN A 137 -10.93 5.85 4.71
CA ASN A 137 -9.62 5.39 4.26
C ASN A 137 -9.21 6.05 2.94
N LYS A 138 -7.88 6.13 2.75
CA LYS A 138 -7.31 6.76 1.57
C LYS A 138 -7.22 5.81 0.39
N LEU A 139 -7.70 6.27 -0.76
CA LEU A 139 -7.57 5.60 -2.04
C LEU A 139 -6.51 6.31 -2.89
N PRO A 140 -5.56 5.59 -3.50
CA PRO A 140 -4.64 6.20 -4.44
C PRO A 140 -5.38 6.61 -5.72
N ILE A 141 -5.18 7.86 -6.11
CA ILE A 141 -5.81 8.44 -7.29
C ILE A 141 -5.00 8.06 -8.54
N PRO A 142 -5.65 7.63 -9.64
CA PRO A 142 -4.93 7.31 -10.86
C PRO A 142 -4.15 8.52 -11.38
N PRO A 143 -2.84 8.40 -11.70
CA PRO A 143 -2.01 9.55 -12.07
C PRO A 143 -2.54 10.37 -13.24
N GLN A 144 -3.28 9.75 -14.16
CA GLN A 144 -3.93 10.42 -15.29
C GLN A 144 -5.05 11.38 -14.88
N MET A 145 -5.61 11.23 -13.68
CA MET A 145 -6.69 12.09 -13.15
C MET A 145 -6.14 13.34 -12.45
N CYS A 146 -4.88 13.30 -12.01
CA CYS A 146 -4.31 14.32 -11.14
C CYS A 146 -3.97 15.63 -11.87
N ALA A 147 -4.03 15.69 -13.21
CA ALA A 147 -3.85 16.91 -14.04
C ALA A 147 -2.65 17.84 -13.67
N GLY A 148 -1.61 17.32 -13.02
CA GLY A 148 -0.45 18.11 -12.56
C GLY A 148 -0.51 18.58 -11.09
N GLU A 149 -1.61 18.31 -10.40
CA GLU A 149 -1.79 18.49 -8.96
C GLU A 149 -1.30 17.25 -8.17
N ASP A 150 -0.91 17.44 -6.91
CA ASP A 150 -0.32 16.36 -6.07
C ASP A 150 -1.40 15.53 -5.35
N PHE A 151 -2.43 15.10 -6.08
CA PHE A 151 -3.43 14.15 -5.58
C PHE A 151 -2.87 12.73 -5.66
N LYS A 152 -2.06 12.34 -4.67
CA LYS A 152 -1.58 10.95 -4.60
C LYS A 152 -2.66 10.04 -4.06
N ASP A 153 -3.21 10.40 -2.91
CA ASP A 153 -4.22 9.62 -2.22
C ASP A 153 -5.29 10.57 -1.64
N GLU A 154 -6.56 10.19 -1.72
CA GLU A 154 -7.65 10.92 -1.05
C GLU A 154 -8.50 10.01 -0.19
N GLU A 155 -8.97 10.56 0.92
CA GLU A 155 -9.86 9.86 1.85
C GLU A 155 -11.27 9.73 1.26
N VAL A 156 -11.86 8.54 1.38
CA VAL A 156 -13.27 8.33 1.07
C VAL A 156 -14.09 8.94 2.20
N ILE A 157 -14.75 10.05 1.92
CA ILE A 157 -15.56 10.82 2.88
C ILE A 157 -17.02 10.39 2.91
N ALA A 158 -17.51 9.78 1.82
CA ALA A 158 -18.88 9.31 1.73
C ALA A 158 -19.03 8.12 0.77
N ILE A 159 -20.09 7.34 0.99
CA ILE A 159 -20.52 6.25 0.13
C ILE A 159 -22.00 6.48 -0.19
N SER A 160 -22.37 6.40 -1.47
CA SER A 160 -23.76 6.53 -1.91
C SER A 160 -24.15 5.40 -2.85
N ASP A 161 -25.45 5.14 -2.98
CA ASP A 161 -25.99 4.26 -4.01
C ASP A 161 -25.80 4.93 -5.38
N ALA A 162 -25.16 4.24 -6.32
CA ALA A 162 -24.89 4.78 -7.63
C ALA A 162 -26.16 5.07 -8.43
N GLN A 163 -27.22 4.27 -8.28
CA GLN A 163 -28.48 4.47 -8.99
C GLN A 163 -29.19 5.77 -8.56
N THR A 164 -28.87 6.31 -7.38
CA THR A 164 -29.40 7.59 -6.90
C THR A 164 -28.63 8.80 -7.45
N CYS A 165 -27.40 8.59 -7.92
CA CYS A 165 -26.51 9.66 -8.33
C CYS A 165 -26.31 9.74 -9.85
N ILE A 166 -26.42 8.61 -10.55
CA ILE A 166 -26.19 8.50 -11.99
C ILE A 166 -27.13 7.47 -12.62
N GLU A 167 -27.64 7.78 -13.81
CA GLU A 167 -28.60 6.90 -14.51
C GLU A 167 -27.91 5.70 -15.17
N ASN A 168 -26.78 5.93 -15.83
CA ASN A 168 -26.06 4.93 -16.60
C ASN A 168 -24.55 4.96 -16.28
N CYS A 169 -23.87 3.84 -16.54
CA CYS A 169 -22.43 3.75 -16.42
C CYS A 169 -21.76 4.77 -17.35
N PRO A 170 -20.88 5.67 -16.84
CA PRO A 170 -20.19 6.66 -17.67
C PRO A 170 -19.27 6.04 -18.74
N LYS A 171 -18.96 4.75 -18.63
CA LYS A 171 -18.03 4.06 -19.53
C LYS A 171 -18.70 3.25 -20.63
N CYS A 172 -19.74 2.47 -20.31
CA CYS A 172 -20.41 1.59 -21.27
C CYS A 172 -21.88 1.97 -21.54
N GLU A 173 -22.38 3.04 -20.90
CA GLU A 173 -23.73 3.57 -21.05
C GLU A 173 -24.87 2.60 -20.69
N GLN A 174 -24.54 1.45 -20.10
CA GLN A 174 -25.52 0.51 -19.58
C GLN A 174 -26.04 0.93 -18.21
N GLU A 175 -27.24 0.45 -17.86
CA GLU A 175 -27.81 0.58 -16.53
C GLU A 175 -26.88 -0.05 -15.49
N LEU A 176 -26.72 0.64 -14.35
CA LEU A 176 -25.87 0.13 -13.27
C LEU A 176 -26.59 -0.99 -12.50
N PRO A 177 -25.92 -2.11 -12.22
CA PRO A 177 -26.49 -3.18 -11.40
C PRO A 177 -26.93 -2.66 -10.02
N PHE A 178 -28.02 -3.23 -9.51
CA PHE A 178 -28.51 -2.95 -8.16
C PHE A 178 -27.43 -3.21 -7.11
N GLY A 179 -27.29 -2.28 -6.16
CA GLY A 179 -26.25 -2.35 -5.12
C GLY A 179 -24.88 -1.85 -5.55
N THR A 180 -24.74 -1.29 -6.76
CA THR A 180 -23.53 -0.55 -7.14
C THR A 180 -23.44 0.71 -6.29
N ILE A 181 -22.28 0.95 -5.69
CA ILE A 181 -22.01 2.14 -4.89
C ILE A 181 -21.14 3.15 -5.65
N ILE A 182 -21.09 4.38 -5.12
CA ILE A 182 -20.10 5.40 -5.47
C ILE A 182 -19.30 5.71 -4.22
N LEU A 183 -17.98 5.62 -4.33
CA LEU A 183 -17.03 6.08 -3.33
C LEU A 183 -16.70 7.53 -3.64
N ILE A 184 -16.95 8.42 -2.69
CA ILE A 184 -16.79 9.87 -2.85
C ILE A 184 -15.60 10.32 -2.02
N THR A 185 -14.65 10.99 -2.65
CA THR A 185 -13.54 11.71 -2.00
C THR A 185 -13.76 13.21 -2.13
N GLU A 186 -12.80 14.03 -1.70
CA GLU A 186 -12.92 15.49 -1.77
C GLU A 186 -13.01 16.00 -3.21
N HIS A 187 -12.24 15.42 -4.14
CA HIS A 187 -12.19 15.88 -5.53
C HIS A 187 -12.59 14.82 -6.56
N PHE A 188 -12.69 13.56 -6.15
CA PHE A 188 -12.92 12.44 -7.07
C PHE A 188 -14.07 11.54 -6.63
N ARG A 189 -14.63 10.84 -7.62
CA ARG A 189 -15.60 9.77 -7.40
C ARG A 189 -15.08 8.52 -8.08
N LEU A 190 -15.29 7.38 -7.42
CA LEU A 190 -14.96 6.07 -7.94
C LEU A 190 -16.21 5.18 -7.96
N ILE A 191 -16.48 4.59 -9.12
CA ILE A 191 -17.56 3.64 -9.33
C ILE A 191 -16.94 2.28 -9.70
N PRO A 192 -17.07 1.25 -8.85
CA PRO A 192 -16.76 -0.13 -9.23
C PRO A 192 -17.84 -0.65 -10.18
N ALA A 193 -17.69 -0.40 -11.48
CA ALA A 193 -18.72 -0.69 -12.47
C ALA A 193 -18.69 -2.16 -12.91
N GLN A 194 -19.50 -2.99 -12.25
CA GLN A 194 -19.64 -4.42 -12.58
C GLN A 194 -20.13 -4.69 -14.02
N CYS A 195 -20.93 -3.78 -14.59
CA CYS A 195 -21.45 -3.89 -15.96
C CYS A 195 -20.37 -3.93 -17.04
N CYS A 196 -19.20 -3.31 -16.81
CA CYS A 196 -18.08 -3.31 -17.75
C CYS A 196 -16.78 -3.85 -17.15
N GLY A 197 -16.78 -4.26 -15.88
CA GLY A 197 -15.61 -4.80 -15.20
C GLY A 197 -14.53 -3.77 -14.90
N GLU A 198 -14.88 -2.47 -14.90
CA GLU A 198 -13.91 -1.37 -14.80
C GLU A 198 -14.11 -0.53 -13.53
N MET A 199 -13.00 0.01 -13.01
CA MET A 199 -13.00 1.01 -11.95
C MET A 199 -13.10 2.39 -12.57
N VAL A 200 -14.31 2.95 -12.62
CA VAL A 200 -14.59 4.21 -13.33
C VAL A 200 -14.35 5.38 -12.39
N TRP A 201 -13.32 6.15 -12.68
CA TRP A 201 -12.99 7.39 -11.96
C TRP A 201 -13.58 8.60 -12.68
N SER A 202 -14.13 9.53 -11.91
CA SER A 202 -14.49 10.87 -12.36
C SER A 202 -13.96 11.92 -11.39
N ARG A 203 -13.67 13.12 -11.92
CA ARG A 203 -13.29 14.28 -11.12
C ARG A 203 -14.54 15.14 -10.96
N GLU A 204 -14.83 15.59 -9.75
CA GLU A 204 -15.86 16.61 -9.58
C GLU A 204 -15.40 17.88 -10.28
N PRO A 205 -16.26 18.53 -11.09
CA PRO A 205 -15.94 19.86 -11.57
C PRO A 205 -15.74 20.75 -10.35
N VAL A 206 -14.65 21.52 -10.31
CA VAL A 206 -14.48 22.58 -9.32
C VAL A 206 -15.72 23.46 -9.46
N ALA A 207 -16.53 23.55 -8.40
CA ALA A 207 -17.64 24.49 -8.39
C ALA A 207 -17.04 25.86 -8.69
N ASP A 208 -17.40 26.48 -9.81
CA ASP A 208 -17.08 27.88 -10.02
C ASP A 208 -17.61 28.62 -8.79
N GLU A 209 -16.74 29.31 -8.05
CA GLU A 209 -17.09 30.09 -6.85
C GLU A 209 -17.99 31.31 -7.17
N ASN A 210 -18.87 31.20 -8.16
CA ASN A 210 -19.81 32.22 -8.62
C ASN A 210 -21.26 31.72 -8.66
N GLU A 211 -21.68 30.87 -7.70
CA GLU A 211 -23.08 30.91 -7.28
C GLU A 211 -23.25 32.07 -6.30
N ASP A 212 -23.52 33.23 -6.90
CA ASP A 212 -24.02 34.45 -6.29
C ASP A 212 -24.96 34.16 -5.11
N TRP A 213 -24.52 34.51 -3.90
CA TRP A 213 -25.43 34.89 -2.81
C TRP A 213 -25.92 36.34 -3.02
N ALA A 214 -26.55 36.62 -4.16
CA ALA A 214 -27.17 37.92 -4.48
C ALA A 214 -28.68 37.81 -4.65
#